data_AF-A0A842HRH4-F1
#
_entry.id   AF-A0A842HRH4-F1
#
_cell.length_a   1.000
_cell.length_b   1.000
_cell.length_c   1.000
_cell.angle_alpha   90.00
_cell.angle_beta   90.00
_cell.angle_gamma   90.00
#
_symmetry.space_group_name_H-M   'P 1'
#
loop_
_entity.id
_entity.type
_entity.pdbx_description
1 polymer ?
#
loop_
_entity_poly.entity_id
_entity_poly.type
_entity_poly.pdbx_seq_one_letter_code
_entity_poly.pdbx_strand_id
1 'polypeptide(L)'
;MAPITSRPSLDEHDVATVRQLYGEAQNWTRHYEQLIVNANVLIVSACLIFVGLAFGDKVSALQASLLMVIPFGMTIIGITLTNTLFNLYAVCIRRMSRLENLLGCFDPVRFDAIDRAGPLLPQEFMALPVKRPTSVRFFIGMHGLLGCAYIGITALKWL
;
A
#
# COMPACT_ATOMS: atom_id res chain seq x y z
N MET A 1 -0.52 21.03 36.08
CA MET A 1 0.51 20.33 35.29
C MET A 1 1.10 21.33 34.32
N ALA A 2 2.38 21.66 34.45
CA ALA A 2 3.06 22.53 33.49
C ALA A 2 3.12 21.82 32.11
N PRO A 3 2.94 22.54 30.99
CA PRO A 3 3.11 21.96 29.67
C PRO A 3 4.55 21.45 29.53
N ILE A 4 4.72 20.27 28.93
CA ILE A 4 6.04 19.71 28.62
C ILE A 4 6.67 20.61 27.55
N THR A 5 7.51 21.57 27.96
CA THR A 5 8.09 22.60 27.08
C THR A 5 9.35 22.15 26.34
N SER A 6 9.90 20.98 26.66
CA SER A 6 11.07 20.44 25.95
C SER A 6 11.00 18.92 25.91
N ARG A 7 10.97 18.36 24.70
CA ARG A 7 11.12 16.91 24.49
C ARG A 7 12.54 16.51 24.93
N PRO A 8 12.71 15.39 25.65
CA PRO A 8 14.04 14.92 26.02
C PRO A 8 14.91 14.73 24.76
N SER A 9 16.18 15.12 24.85
CA SER A 9 17.14 14.89 23.78
C SER A 9 17.34 13.39 23.57
N LEU A 10 17.17 12.92 22.34
CA LEU A 10 17.51 11.54 21.95
C LEU A 10 19.00 11.32 22.19
N ASP A 11 19.36 10.16 22.73
CA ASP A 11 20.77 9.76 22.83
C ASP A 11 21.33 9.35 21.46
N GLU A 12 22.64 9.12 21.36
CA GLU A 12 23.29 8.79 20.08
C GLU A 12 22.80 7.44 19.51
N HIS A 13 22.42 6.50 20.37
CA HIS A 13 21.90 5.19 19.99
C HIS A 13 20.48 5.31 19.40
N ASP A 14 19.62 6.05 20.08
CA ASP A 14 18.26 6.39 19.64
C ASP A 14 18.30 7.08 18.27
N VAL A 15 19.23 8.02 18.06
CA VAL A 15 19.41 8.72 16.78
C VAL A 15 19.83 7.76 15.67
N ALA A 16 20.74 6.81 15.96
CA ALA A 16 21.16 5.79 14.99
C ALA A 16 19.99 4.86 14.60
N THR A 17 19.23 4.36 15.57
CA THR A 17 18.04 3.53 15.34
C THR A 17 16.98 4.29 14.55
N VAL A 18 16.75 5.56 14.89
CA VAL A 18 15.82 6.45 14.17
C VAL A 18 16.21 6.61 12.70
N ARG A 19 17.49 6.83 12.40
CA ARG A 19 17.99 6.94 11.02
C ARG A 19 17.83 5.64 10.25
N GLN A 20 18.12 4.50 10.88
CA GLN A 20 17.92 3.19 10.25
C GLN A 20 16.44 2.97 9.90
N LEU A 21 15.53 3.16 10.85
CA LEU A 21 14.09 2.99 10.65
C LEU A 21 13.54 3.94 9.57
N TYR A 22 14.08 5.15 9.50
CA TYR A 22 13.73 6.11 8.44
C TYR A 22 14.20 5.62 7.06
N GLY A 23 15.43 5.14 6.94
CA GLY A 23 15.96 4.56 5.70
C GLY A 23 15.15 3.34 5.22
N GLU A 24 14.78 2.45 6.15
CA GLU A 24 13.91 1.31 5.85
C GLU A 24 12.52 1.74 5.36
N ALA A 25 11.91 2.73 6.00
CA ALA A 25 10.60 3.26 5.60
C ALA A 25 10.65 3.93 4.22
N GLN A 26 11.72 4.68 3.91
CA GLN A 26 11.93 5.26 2.58
C GLN A 26 12.09 4.17 1.52
N ASN A 27 12.90 3.14 1.80
CA ASN A 27 13.10 2.05 0.87
C ASN A 27 11.79 1.30 0.59
N TRP A 28 11.01 1.02 1.64
CA TRP A 28 9.72 0.35 1.51
C TRP A 28 8.73 1.19 0.69
N THR A 29 8.61 2.49 0.95
CA THR A 29 7.70 3.38 0.20
C THR A 29 8.08 3.52 -1.27
N ARG A 30 9.37 3.40 -1.61
CA ARG A 30 9.85 3.36 -3.00
C ARG A 30 9.38 2.10 -3.74
N HIS A 31 9.38 0.95 -3.08
CA HIS A 31 9.03 -0.34 -3.69
C HIS A 31 7.53 -0.68 -3.62
N TYR A 32 6.75 0.11 -2.88
CA TYR A 32 5.32 -0.10 -2.67
C TYR A 32 4.50 -0.21 -3.97
N GLU A 33 4.67 0.72 -4.92
CA GLU A 33 3.91 0.71 -6.17
C GLU A 33 4.21 -0.54 -7.00
N GLN A 34 5.49 -0.92 -7.10
CA GLN A 34 5.89 -2.15 -7.80
C GLN A 34 5.29 -3.39 -7.14
N LEU A 35 5.28 -3.46 -5.81
CA LEU A 35 4.70 -4.57 -5.08
C LEU A 35 3.18 -4.68 -5.31
N ILE A 36 2.46 -3.56 -5.25
CA ILE A 36 1.02 -3.54 -5.54
C ILE A 36 0.73 -4.00 -6.97
N VAL A 37 1.45 -3.44 -7.95
CA VAL A 37 1.21 -3.77 -9.36
C VAL A 37 1.52 -5.24 -9.62
N ASN A 38 2.70 -5.72 -9.22
CA ASN A 38 3.13 -7.09 -9.50
C ASN A 38 2.22 -8.13 -8.84
N ALA A 39 1.84 -7.90 -7.57
CA ALA A 39 0.96 -8.83 -6.87
C ALA A 39 -0.43 -8.91 -7.52
N ASN A 40 -1.00 -7.77 -7.90
CA ASN A 40 -2.31 -7.77 -8.54
C ASN A 40 -2.29 -8.33 -9.97
N VAL A 41 -1.25 -8.05 -10.76
CA VAL A 41 -1.08 -8.65 -12.10
C VAL A 41 -0.99 -10.17 -12.01
N LEU A 42 -0.27 -10.70 -11.02
CA LEU A 42 -0.15 -12.14 -10.79
C LEU A 42 -1.50 -12.76 -10.41
N ILE A 43 -2.25 -12.11 -9.51
CA ILE A 43 -3.59 -12.56 -9.10
C ILE A 43 -4.53 -12.61 -10.32
N VAL A 44 -4.60 -11.53 -11.10
CA VAL A 44 -5.49 -11.44 -12.27
C VAL A 44 -5.11 -12.49 -13.32
N SER A 45 -3.82 -12.64 -13.61
CA SER A 45 -3.33 -13.65 -14.54
C SER A 45 -3.70 -15.06 -14.11
N ALA A 46 -3.52 -15.39 -12.83
CA ALA A 46 -3.92 -16.68 -12.27
C ALA A 46 -5.44 -16.90 -12.40
N CYS A 47 -6.25 -15.89 -12.09
CA CYS A 47 -7.70 -15.98 -12.22
C CYS A 47 -8.14 -16.29 -13.66
N LEU A 48 -7.53 -15.62 -14.66
CA LEU A 48 -7.84 -15.86 -16.08
C LEU A 48 -7.50 -17.29 -16.52
N ILE A 49 -6.40 -17.86 -16.01
CA ILE A 49 -6.03 -19.26 -16.27
C ILE A 49 -7.12 -20.20 -15.73
N PHE A 50 -7.56 -20.02 -14.49
CA PHE A 50 -8.59 -20.87 -13.89
C PHE A 50 -9.94 -20.75 -14.60
N VAL A 51 -10.33 -19.55 -15.03
CA VAL A 51 -11.52 -19.35 -15.87
C VAL A 51 -11.37 -20.10 -17.19
N GLY A 52 -10.24 -19.94 -17.89
CA GLY A 52 -9.99 -20.67 -19.15
C GLY A 52 -10.07 -22.19 -18.99
N LEU A 53 -9.51 -22.73 -17.91
CA LEU A 53 -9.60 -24.15 -17.59
C LEU A 53 -11.04 -24.59 -17.31
N ALA A 54 -11.84 -23.77 -16.62
CA ALA A 54 -13.22 -24.11 -16.32
C ALA A 54 -14.09 -24.24 -17.58
N PHE A 55 -13.72 -23.63 -18.70
CA PHE A 55 -14.42 -23.73 -19.99
C PHE A 55 -13.86 -24.81 -20.93
N GLY A 56 -12.87 -25.59 -20.50
CA GLY A 56 -12.32 -26.66 -21.32
C GLY A 56 -13.31 -27.82 -21.55
N ASP A 57 -13.38 -28.32 -22.78
CA ASP A 57 -14.33 -29.36 -23.23
C ASP A 57 -14.23 -30.69 -22.46
N LYS A 58 -13.11 -30.92 -21.77
CA LYS A 58 -12.84 -32.16 -21.02
C LYS A 58 -13.15 -32.05 -19.52
N VAL A 59 -13.66 -30.91 -19.06
CA VAL A 59 -13.89 -30.64 -17.64
C VAL A 59 -15.34 -30.94 -17.29
N SER A 60 -15.53 -31.83 -16.31
CA SER A 60 -16.88 -32.14 -15.81
C SER A 60 -17.52 -30.92 -15.14
N ALA A 61 -18.85 -30.89 -15.09
CA ALA A 61 -19.60 -29.81 -14.45
C ALA A 61 -19.12 -29.52 -13.00
N LEU A 62 -18.91 -30.56 -12.20
CA LEU A 62 -18.43 -30.43 -10.82
C LEU A 62 -17.03 -29.80 -10.74
N GLN A 63 -16.11 -30.22 -11.61
CA GLN A 63 -14.76 -29.65 -11.67
C GLN A 63 -14.78 -28.20 -12.14
N ALA A 64 -15.62 -27.88 -13.13
CA ALA A 64 -15.77 -26.51 -13.61
C ALA A 64 -16.30 -25.57 -12.50
N SER A 65 -17.28 -26.01 -11.70
CA SER A 65 -17.76 -25.26 -10.54
C SER A 65 -16.65 -24.97 -9.54
N LEU A 66 -15.84 -25.98 -9.18
CA LEU A 66 -14.72 -25.82 -8.25
C LEU A 66 -13.65 -24.84 -8.79
N LEU A 67 -13.33 -24.93 -10.09
CA LEU A 67 -12.39 -24.02 -10.75
C LEU A 67 -12.90 -22.57 -10.78
N MET A 68 -14.21 -22.35 -10.87
CA MET A 68 -14.82 -21.01 -10.89
C MET A 68 -14.88 -20.34 -9.51
N VAL A 69 -14.81 -21.10 -8.41
CA VAL A 69 -14.72 -20.54 -7.05
C VAL A 69 -13.35 -19.89 -6.79
N ILE A 70 -12.29 -20.43 -7.39
CA ILE A 70 -10.91 -19.96 -7.17
C ILE A 70 -10.73 -18.48 -7.56
N PRO A 71 -11.13 -18.03 -8.78
CA PRO A 71 -11.08 -16.62 -9.16
C PRO A 71 -11.82 -15.68 -8.19
N PHE A 72 -12.96 -16.11 -7.64
CA PHE A 72 -13.71 -15.32 -6.66
C PHE A 72 -12.92 -15.12 -5.36
N GLY A 73 -12.36 -16.21 -4.81
CA GLY A 73 -11.50 -16.14 -3.63
C GLY A 73 -10.27 -15.26 -3.87
N MET A 74 -9.63 -15.42 -5.03
CA MET A 74 -8.47 -14.63 -5.44
C MET A 74 -8.78 -13.13 -5.59
N THR A 75 -9.98 -12.78 -6.04
CA THR A 75 -10.47 -11.40 -6.10
C THR A 75 -10.58 -10.78 -4.71
N ILE A 76 -11.15 -11.50 -3.75
CA ILE A 76 -11.23 -11.06 -2.34
C ILE A 76 -9.83 -10.88 -1.75
N ILE A 77 -8.92 -11.82 -2.02
CA ILE A 77 -7.52 -11.73 -1.61
C ILE A 77 -6.87 -10.49 -2.23
N GLY A 78 -7.10 -10.21 -3.51
CA GLY A 78 -6.58 -9.02 -4.21
C GLY A 78 -7.04 -7.70 -3.59
N ILE A 79 -8.33 -7.58 -3.25
CA ILE A 79 -8.87 -6.42 -2.54
C ILE A 79 -8.24 -6.27 -1.15
N THR A 80 -8.16 -7.37 -0.40
CA THR A 80 -7.61 -7.39 0.96
C THR A 80 -6.13 -7.01 0.96
N LEU A 81 -5.35 -7.59 0.05
CA LEU A 81 -3.93 -7.30 -0.12
C LEU A 81 -3.71 -5.83 -0.49
N THR A 82 -4.46 -5.32 -1.48
CA THR A 82 -4.35 -3.92 -1.93
C THR A 82 -4.64 -2.93 -0.80
N ASN A 83 -5.70 -3.18 -0.01
CA ASN A 83 -6.01 -2.35 1.16
C ASN A 83 -4.94 -2.47 2.26
N THR A 84 -4.46 -3.68 2.53
CA THR A 84 -3.43 -3.93 3.55
C THR A 84 -2.13 -3.22 3.21
N LEU A 85 -1.66 -3.36 1.96
CA LEU A 85 -0.47 -2.67 1.47
C LEU A 85 -0.64 -1.16 1.53
N PHE A 86 -1.80 -0.62 1.12
CA PHE A 86 -2.06 0.82 1.26
C PHE A 86 -2.04 1.29 2.72
N ASN A 87 -2.62 0.53 3.64
CA ASN A 87 -2.62 0.88 5.05
C ASN A 87 -1.20 0.87 5.63
N LEU A 88 -0.38 -0.12 5.28
CA LEU A 88 1.04 -0.17 5.65
C LEU A 88 1.79 1.05 5.10
N TYR A 89 1.57 1.40 3.83
CA TYR A 89 2.14 2.60 3.22
C TYR A 89 1.75 3.87 3.97
N ALA A 90 0.47 4.02 4.27
CA ALA A 90 0.00 5.20 4.98
C ALA A 90 0.58 5.30 6.40
N VAL A 91 0.75 4.17 7.09
CA VAL A 91 1.39 4.13 8.41
C VAL A 91 2.88 4.50 8.30
N CYS A 92 3.61 3.97 7.32
CA CYS A 92 5.02 4.31 7.09
C CYS A 92 5.21 5.80 6.82
N ILE A 93 4.41 6.39 5.91
CA ILE A 93 4.47 7.83 5.62
C ILE A 93 4.15 8.66 6.87
N ARG A 94 3.13 8.31 7.65
CA ARG A 94 2.81 9.00 8.91
C ARG A 94 3.94 8.90 9.93
N ARG A 95 4.61 7.76 10.03
CA ARG A 95 5.76 7.57 10.93
C ARG A 95 6.95 8.41 10.48
N MET A 96 7.27 8.42 9.18
CA MET A 96 8.33 9.27 8.62
C MET A 96 8.05 10.75 8.89
N SER A 97 6.84 11.24 8.63
CA SER A 97 6.46 12.64 8.91
C SER A 97 6.58 13.01 10.40
N ARG A 98 6.23 12.09 11.32
CA ARG A 98 6.44 12.31 12.76
C ARG A 98 7.93 12.39 13.11
N LEU A 99 8.75 11.60 12.43
CA LEU A 99 10.18 11.53 12.65
C LEU A 99 10.90 12.77 12.10
N GLU A 100 10.54 13.22 10.91
CA GLU A 100 10.99 14.51 10.34
C GLU A 100 10.62 15.68 11.26
N ASN A 101 9.43 15.64 11.86
CA ASN A 101 9.02 16.61 12.88
C ASN A 101 9.85 16.53 14.17
N LEU A 102 10.20 15.32 14.63
CA LEU A 102 11.07 15.15 15.80
C LEU A 102 12.49 15.65 15.54
N LEU A 103 13.00 15.43 14.33
CA LEU A 103 14.31 15.91 13.89
C LEU A 103 14.33 17.42 13.59
N GLY A 104 13.17 18.08 13.62
CA GLY A 104 13.04 19.52 13.36
C GLY A 104 13.30 19.89 11.90
N CYS A 105 13.12 18.96 10.95
CA CYS A 105 13.39 19.20 9.53
C CYS A 105 12.57 20.36 8.94
N PHE A 106 11.44 20.69 9.55
CA PHE A 106 10.55 21.80 9.15
C PHE A 106 10.82 23.11 9.91
N ASP A 107 11.76 23.11 10.86
CA ASP A 107 12.12 24.28 11.65
C ASP A 107 13.02 25.20 10.81
N PRO A 108 12.55 26.41 10.47
CA PRO A 108 13.29 27.34 9.62
C PRO A 108 14.52 27.93 10.30
N VAL A 109 14.63 27.84 11.64
CA VAL A 109 15.74 28.44 12.40
C VAL A 109 16.83 27.40 12.71
N ARG A 110 16.44 26.14 12.88
CA ARG A 110 17.34 25.06 13.33
C ARG A 110 18.49 24.77 12.36
N PHE A 111 18.21 24.77 11.06
CA PHE A 111 19.20 24.46 10.02
C PHE A 111 19.80 25.72 9.37
N ASP A 112 19.09 26.84 9.42
CA ASP A 112 19.59 28.14 8.94
C ASP A 112 20.87 28.59 9.65
N ALA A 113 21.02 28.22 10.94
CA ALA A 113 22.25 28.42 11.70
C ALA A 113 23.45 27.59 11.21
N ILE A 114 23.22 26.54 10.42
CA ILE A 114 24.24 25.59 9.94
C ILE A 114 24.66 25.90 8.51
N ASP A 115 23.70 26.09 7.59
CA ASP A 115 23.97 26.22 6.15
C ASP A 115 23.32 27.44 5.48
N ARG A 116 22.54 28.24 6.23
CA ARG A 116 21.75 29.38 5.71
C ARG A 116 20.81 29.03 4.55
N ALA A 117 20.41 27.76 4.43
CA ALA A 117 19.52 27.27 3.39
C ALA A 117 18.04 27.23 3.82
N GLY A 118 17.73 27.67 5.04
CA GLY A 118 16.39 27.59 5.63
C GLY A 118 16.03 26.19 6.13
N PRO A 119 14.74 25.82 6.17
CA PRO A 119 14.31 24.50 6.65
C PRO A 119 14.70 23.39 5.66
N LEU A 120 15.08 22.24 6.21
CA LEU A 120 15.51 21.06 5.42
C LEU A 120 14.36 20.48 4.57
N LEU A 121 13.11 20.67 5.01
CA LEU A 121 11.90 20.31 4.28
C LEU A 121 10.89 21.47 4.28
N PRO A 122 10.19 21.73 3.15
CA PRO A 122 9.09 22.69 3.10
C PRO A 122 7.98 22.35 4.10
N GLN A 123 7.48 23.35 4.83
CA GLN A 123 6.39 23.17 5.81
C GLN A 123 5.09 22.66 5.18
N GLU A 124 4.88 22.95 3.89
CA GLU A 124 3.74 22.46 3.12
C GLU A 124 3.62 20.94 3.13
N PHE A 125 4.75 20.22 3.26
CA PHE A 125 4.77 18.76 3.29
C PHE A 125 4.16 18.18 4.58
N MET A 126 4.08 18.95 5.67
CA MET A 126 3.35 18.54 6.88
C MET A 126 1.83 18.50 6.67
N ALA A 127 1.32 19.32 5.75
CA ALA A 127 -0.12 19.44 5.51
C ALA A 127 -0.61 18.50 4.39
N LEU A 128 0.30 17.83 3.67
CA LEU A 128 -0.07 16.94 2.57
C LEU A 128 -0.80 15.70 3.11
N PRO A 129 -2.08 15.50 2.76
CA PRO A 129 -2.81 14.31 3.18
C PRO A 129 -2.25 13.08 2.46
N VAL A 130 -2.08 11.99 3.20
CA VAL A 130 -1.77 10.68 2.60
C VAL A 130 -3.00 10.18 1.84
N LYS A 131 -3.08 10.48 0.55
CA LYS A 131 -4.18 10.09 -0.32
C LYS A 131 -3.94 8.67 -0.87
N ARG A 132 -5.03 7.92 -1.07
CA ARG A 132 -4.98 6.66 -1.82
C ARG A 132 -4.46 6.92 -3.23
N PRO A 133 -3.36 6.29 -3.66
CA PRO A 133 -2.82 6.46 -5.01
C PRO A 133 -3.79 5.89 -6.04
N THR A 134 -3.62 6.33 -7.29
CA THR A 134 -4.46 5.91 -8.42
C THR A 134 -4.44 4.39 -8.61
N SER A 135 -3.28 3.76 -8.41
CA SER A 135 -3.10 2.30 -8.50
C SER A 135 -4.02 1.54 -7.53
N VAL A 136 -4.12 1.95 -6.27
CA VAL A 136 -5.01 1.34 -5.27
C VAL A 136 -6.47 1.41 -5.70
N ARG A 137 -6.92 2.58 -6.16
CA ARG A 137 -8.30 2.75 -6.64
C ARG A 137 -8.59 1.88 -7.85
N PHE A 138 -7.64 1.84 -8.78
CA PHE A 138 -7.71 1.04 -9.99
C PHE A 138 -7.81 -0.45 -9.66
N PHE A 139 -6.94 -1.00 -8.81
CA PHE A 139 -6.98 -2.43 -8.47
C PHE A 139 -8.20 -2.82 -7.66
N ILE A 140 -8.67 -1.98 -6.73
CA ILE A 140 -9.93 -2.23 -6.02
C ILE A 140 -11.11 -2.26 -7.00
N GLY A 141 -11.17 -1.28 -7.91
CA GLY A 141 -12.22 -1.22 -8.93
C GLY A 141 -12.18 -2.40 -9.89
N MET A 142 -10.98 -2.78 -10.35
CA MET A 142 -10.75 -3.92 -11.22
C MET A 142 -11.20 -5.22 -10.56
N HIS A 143 -10.81 -5.48 -9.31
CA HIS A 143 -11.26 -6.66 -8.58
C HIS A 143 -12.78 -6.65 -8.36
N GLY A 144 -13.39 -5.49 -8.07
CA GLY A 144 -14.84 -5.37 -8.02
C GLY A 144 -15.52 -5.78 -9.33
N LEU A 145 -15.02 -5.29 -10.46
CA LEU A 145 -15.51 -5.65 -11.79
C LEU A 145 -15.30 -7.13 -12.12
N LEU A 146 -14.11 -7.68 -11.83
CA LEU A 146 -13.81 -9.09 -12.04
C LEU A 146 -14.71 -9.99 -11.21
N GLY A 147 -14.95 -9.65 -9.94
CA GLY A 147 -15.89 -10.37 -9.08
C GLY A 147 -17.29 -10.43 -9.67
N CYS A 148 -17.81 -9.29 -10.14
CA CYS A 148 -19.11 -9.24 -10.83
C CYS A 148 -19.10 -10.06 -12.13
N ALA A 149 -18.03 -9.96 -12.92
CA ALA A 149 -17.90 -10.72 -14.16
C ALA A 149 -17.90 -12.23 -13.90
N TYR A 150 -17.18 -12.71 -12.88
CA TYR A 150 -17.15 -14.14 -12.54
C TYR A 150 -18.51 -14.64 -12.09
N ILE A 151 -19.25 -13.88 -11.28
CA ILE A 151 -20.64 -14.23 -10.91
C ILE A 151 -21.50 -14.36 -12.18
N GLY A 152 -21.41 -13.40 -13.09
CA GLY A 152 -22.16 -13.42 -14.35
C GLY A 152 -21.80 -14.61 -15.25
N ILE A 153 -20.51 -14.89 -15.41
CA ILE A 153 -20.01 -16.02 -16.21
C ILE A 153 -20.44 -17.35 -15.58
N THR A 154 -20.37 -17.49 -14.26
CA THR A 154 -20.87 -18.68 -13.57
C THR A 154 -22.37 -18.84 -13.79
N ALA A 155 -23.17 -17.79 -13.63
CA ALA A 155 -24.62 -17.85 -13.87
C ALA A 155 -24.94 -18.26 -15.31
N LEU A 156 -24.27 -17.68 -16.31
CA LEU A 156 -24.45 -18.02 -17.73
C LEU A 156 -24.08 -19.45 -18.06
N LYS A 157 -23.06 -20.02 -17.41
CA LYS A 157 -22.63 -21.40 -17.65
C LYS A 157 -23.67 -22.43 -17.19
N TRP A 158 -24.53 -22.08 -16.24
CA TRP A 158 -25.53 -22.97 -15.65
C TRP A 158 -26.98 -22.69 -16.08
N LEU A 159 -27.18 -21.68 -16.94
CA LEU A 159 -28.42 -21.44 -17.67
C LEU A 159 -28.43 -22.25 -18.97
#